data_AF-A0A8H2QFC8-F1
#
_entry.id   AF-A0A8H2QFC8-F1
#
_cell.length_a   1.000
_cell.length_b   1.000
_cell.length_c   1.000
_cell.angle_alpha   90.00
_cell.angle_beta   90.00
_cell.angle_gamma   90.00
#
_symmetry.space_group_name_H-M   'P 1'
#
loop_
_entity.id
_entity.type
_entity.pdbx_description
1 polymer ?
#
loop_
_entity_poly.entity_id
_entity_poly.type
_entity_poly.pdbx_seq_one_letter_code
_entity_poly.pdbx_strand_id
1 'polypeptide(L)'
;MKNTIILIAMILSFNLSAQIKEYVGSEEISNVKQATVFIAGLNKSSDGSYFVNYLNLKYRHITDIKTFVIGDRETVIQFKNTMLDMLKNDTKEKNIELEGKVFEFKKKGKNIYTTIFENGNSSVMRYVNEKFINKIFPENL
;
A
#
# COMPACT_ATOMS: atom_id res chain seq x y z
N MET A 1 14.02 1.98 69.49
CA MET A 1 12.81 2.81 69.30
C MET A 1 13.29 4.15 68.74
N LYS A 2 12.97 4.65 67.56
CA LYS A 2 11.83 4.49 66.66
C LYS A 2 12.32 4.52 65.20
N ASN A 3 11.69 3.69 64.37
CA ASN A 3 11.81 3.70 62.92
C ASN A 3 11.29 5.02 62.35
N THR A 4 11.97 5.57 61.34
CA THR A 4 11.29 6.38 60.33
C THR A 4 11.90 6.09 58.96
N ILE A 5 11.25 5.17 58.24
CA ILE A 5 11.42 4.95 56.81
C ILE A 5 10.68 6.12 56.13
N ILE A 6 11.39 7.00 55.43
CA ILE A 6 10.72 8.00 54.58
C ILE A 6 10.39 7.32 53.26
N LEU A 7 9.08 7.23 53.04
CA LEU A 7 8.40 6.59 51.93
C LEU A 7 8.67 7.31 50.61
N ILE A 8 8.90 6.51 49.59
CA ILE A 8 9.05 6.85 48.17
C ILE A 8 7.83 7.65 47.67
N ALA A 9 8.04 8.89 47.24
CA ALA A 9 7.06 9.63 46.44
C ALA A 9 7.25 9.29 44.95
N MET A 10 6.79 8.11 44.54
CA MET A 10 6.53 7.81 43.14
C MET A 10 5.21 8.48 42.75
N ILE A 11 5.28 9.60 42.04
CA ILE A 11 4.19 10.01 41.13
C ILE A 11 4.86 10.35 39.81
N LEU A 12 5.13 9.31 39.01
CA LEU A 12 5.35 9.46 37.58
C LEU A 12 4.03 9.99 37.00
N SER A 13 3.99 11.27 36.68
CA SER A 13 2.91 11.88 35.91
C SER A 13 2.94 11.30 34.49
N PHE A 14 2.22 10.20 34.28
CA PHE A 14 1.91 9.67 32.96
C PHE A 14 0.99 10.67 32.23
N ASN A 15 1.57 11.62 31.52
CA ASN A 15 0.85 12.38 30.49
C ASN A 15 0.76 11.52 29.22
N LEU A 16 -0.07 10.48 29.27
CA LEU A 16 -0.57 9.82 28.06
C LEU A 16 -1.87 10.52 27.67
N SER A 17 -1.75 11.70 27.05
CA SER A 17 -2.86 12.29 26.30
C SER A 17 -3.05 11.48 25.02
N ALA A 18 -3.73 10.33 25.15
CA ALA A 18 -4.28 9.62 23.99
C ALA A 18 -5.42 10.49 23.43
N GLN A 19 -5.07 11.45 22.58
CA GLN A 19 -6.04 12.30 21.89
C GLN A 19 -6.65 11.49 20.75
N ILE A 20 -7.96 11.27 20.81
CA ILE A 20 -8.73 10.72 19.69
C ILE A 20 -8.60 11.73 18.54
N LYS A 21 -7.91 11.34 17.48
CA LYS A 21 -7.89 12.10 16.22
C LYS A 21 -9.10 11.68 15.40
N GLU A 22 -9.86 12.66 14.92
CA GLU A 22 -10.90 12.41 13.94
C GLU A 22 -10.25 11.89 12.66
N TYR A 23 -10.72 10.74 12.18
CA TYR A 23 -10.27 10.19 10.91
C TYR A 23 -10.88 11.02 9.78
N VAL A 24 -10.08 11.91 9.21
CA VAL A 24 -10.42 12.58 7.96
C VAL A 24 -10.34 11.53 6.86
N GLY A 25 -11.49 11.21 6.26
CA GLY A 25 -11.63 10.09 5.32
C GLY A 25 -10.69 10.17 4.12
N SER A 26 -10.48 9.02 3.46
CA SER A 26 -9.81 8.95 2.17
C SER A 26 -10.78 9.17 1.01
N GLU A 27 -10.32 9.85 -0.05
CA GLU A 27 -11.02 9.96 -1.32
C GLU A 27 -10.70 8.73 -2.19
N GLU A 28 -11.73 8.02 -2.67
CA GLU A 28 -11.55 6.96 -3.67
C GLU A 28 -11.36 7.59 -5.05
N ILE A 29 -10.17 7.42 -5.64
CA ILE A 29 -9.83 7.93 -6.97
C ILE A 29 -10.23 6.91 -8.04
N SER A 30 -10.01 5.63 -7.77
CA SER A 30 -10.37 4.55 -8.68
C SER A 30 -10.67 3.25 -7.96
N ASN A 31 -11.51 2.42 -8.60
CA ASN A 31 -11.85 1.10 -8.11
C ASN A 31 -11.98 0.10 -9.27
N VAL A 32 -11.20 -0.98 -9.20
CA VAL A 32 -11.21 -2.04 -10.21
C VAL A 32 -11.79 -3.31 -9.62
N LYS A 33 -12.83 -3.83 -10.30
CA LYS A 33 -13.46 -5.12 -9.98
C LYS A 33 -13.42 -6.06 -11.19
N GLN A 34 -13.35 -7.36 -10.93
CA GLN A 34 -13.53 -8.42 -11.93
C GLN A 34 -14.62 -9.39 -11.45
N ALA A 35 -15.71 -9.53 -12.22
CA ALA A 35 -16.86 -10.35 -11.84
C ALA A 35 -17.29 -10.11 -10.37
N THR A 36 -17.55 -8.83 -10.05
CA THR A 36 -17.90 -8.27 -8.72
C THR A 36 -16.81 -8.30 -7.65
N VAL A 37 -15.72 -9.06 -7.83
CA VAL A 37 -14.62 -9.13 -6.87
C VAL A 37 -13.68 -7.93 -7.02
N PHE A 38 -13.42 -7.22 -5.91
CA PHE A 38 -12.42 -6.15 -5.85
C PHE A 38 -11.02 -6.66 -6.21
N ILE A 39 -10.28 -5.91 -7.02
CA ILE A 39 -8.91 -6.24 -7.42
C ILE A 39 -7.92 -5.25 -6.81
N ALA A 40 -8.10 -3.97 -7.12
CA ALA A 40 -7.27 -2.89 -6.61
C ALA A 40 -7.97 -1.54 -6.84
N GLY A 41 -7.53 -0.51 -6.13
CA GLY A 41 -8.04 0.85 -6.27
C GLY A 41 -7.03 1.86 -5.74
N LEU A 42 -6.95 3.01 -6.41
CA LEU A 42 -6.16 4.15 -5.97
C LEU A 42 -7.03 5.05 -5.11
N ASN A 43 -6.46 5.53 -4.02
CA ASN A 43 -7.12 6.41 -3.07
C ASN A 43 -6.17 7.55 -2.72
N LYS A 44 -6.74 8.64 -2.22
CA LYS A 44 -6.01 9.80 -1.73
C LYS A 44 -6.35 10.04 -0.27
N SER A 45 -5.32 10.08 0.55
CA SER A 45 -5.40 10.41 1.98
C SER A 45 -5.70 11.88 2.18
N SER A 46 -6.15 12.24 3.38
CA SER A 46 -6.39 13.63 3.77
C SER A 46 -5.14 14.51 3.74
N ASP A 47 -3.96 13.92 3.87
CA ASP A 47 -2.66 14.61 3.75
C ASP A 47 -2.22 14.81 2.29
N GLY A 48 -3.04 14.39 1.32
CA GLY A 48 -2.77 14.49 -0.11
C GLY A 48 -1.94 13.33 -0.67
N SER A 49 -1.45 12.40 0.15
CA SER A 49 -0.73 11.22 -0.31
C SER A 49 -1.66 10.23 -1.01
N TYR A 50 -1.15 9.57 -2.04
CA TYR A 50 -1.83 8.51 -2.77
C TYR A 50 -1.43 7.16 -2.22
N PHE A 51 -2.39 6.25 -2.14
CA PHE A 51 -2.18 4.88 -1.71
C PHE A 51 -3.06 3.91 -2.51
N VAL A 52 -2.59 2.67 -2.64
CA VAL A 52 -3.30 1.60 -3.33
C VAL A 52 -3.81 0.59 -2.33
N ASN A 53 -5.11 0.34 -2.39
CA ASN A 53 -5.70 -0.85 -1.82
C ASN A 53 -5.68 -1.95 -2.87
N TYR A 54 -5.31 -3.17 -2.49
CA TYR A 54 -5.28 -4.30 -3.41
C TYR A 54 -5.69 -5.60 -2.72
N LEU A 55 -6.32 -6.47 -3.51
CA LEU A 55 -6.64 -7.82 -3.13
C LEU A 55 -5.36 -8.64 -3.06
N ASN A 56 -4.99 -9.06 -1.85
CA ASN A 56 -3.81 -9.88 -1.62
C ASN A 56 -4.10 -11.35 -1.92
N LEU A 57 -3.21 -11.99 -2.67
CA LEU A 57 -3.30 -13.38 -3.05
C LEU A 57 -2.16 -14.21 -2.47
N LYS A 58 -2.41 -14.96 -1.39
CA LYS A 58 -1.43 -15.93 -0.89
C LYS A 58 -1.76 -17.31 -1.45
N TYR A 59 -0.79 -17.96 -2.11
CA TYR A 59 -0.97 -19.29 -2.71
C TYR A 59 -2.21 -19.41 -3.63
N ARG A 60 -2.54 -18.36 -4.38
CA ARG A 60 -3.74 -18.25 -5.25
C ARG A 60 -5.09 -18.19 -4.51
N HIS A 61 -5.09 -18.05 -3.19
CA HIS A 61 -6.28 -17.80 -2.39
C HIS A 61 -6.37 -16.32 -2.01
N ILE A 62 -7.59 -15.78 -2.05
CA ILE A 62 -7.87 -14.43 -1.52
C ILE A 62 -7.69 -14.49 -0.01
N THR A 63 -6.82 -13.64 0.53
CA THR A 63 -6.57 -13.59 1.98
C THR A 63 -7.20 -12.37 2.63
N ASP A 64 -6.92 -11.19 2.09
CA ASP A 64 -7.25 -9.91 2.69
C ASP A 64 -7.08 -8.77 1.67
N ILE A 65 -7.51 -7.56 2.05
CA ILE A 65 -7.14 -6.32 1.35
C ILE A 65 -5.92 -5.77 2.06
N LYS A 66 -4.88 -5.46 1.28
CA LYS A 66 -3.66 -4.82 1.74
C LYS A 66 -3.56 -3.42 1.15
N THR A 67 -2.73 -2.60 1.78
CA THR A 67 -2.51 -1.21 1.36
C THR A 67 -1.02 -0.94 1.24
N PHE A 68 -0.64 -0.14 0.25
CA PHE A 68 0.69 0.50 0.23
C PHE A 68 0.55 1.96 -0.17
N VAL A 69 1.36 2.82 0.44
CA VAL A 69 1.48 4.23 0.08
C VAL A 69 2.39 4.34 -1.14
N ILE A 70 1.99 5.17 -2.10
CA ILE A 70 2.80 5.51 -3.26
C ILE A 70 3.50 6.86 -3.07
N GLY A 71 2.86 7.80 -2.36
CA GLY A 71 3.38 9.15 -2.17
C GLY A 71 2.60 10.16 -3.00
N ASP A 72 3.27 10.98 -3.79
CA ASP A 72 2.64 12.06 -4.55
C ASP A 72 2.13 11.63 -5.94
N ARG A 73 1.48 12.56 -6.64
CA ARG A 73 0.94 12.37 -8.00
C ARG A 73 2.03 11.96 -8.99
N GLU A 74 3.22 12.54 -8.90
CA GLU A 74 4.31 12.24 -9.83
C GLU A 74 4.77 10.80 -9.66
N THR A 75 4.91 10.36 -8.42
CA THR A 75 5.31 9.00 -8.07
C THR A 75 4.26 7.99 -8.53
N VAL A 76 2.95 8.31 -8.45
CA VAL A 76 1.89 7.48 -9.05
C VAL A 76 2.06 7.34 -10.56
N ILE A 77 2.37 8.43 -11.27
CA ILE A 77 2.61 8.41 -12.72
C ILE A 77 3.84 7.55 -13.05
N GLN A 78 4.94 7.71 -12.30
CA GLN A 78 6.16 6.93 -12.49
C GLN A 78 5.94 5.42 -12.22
N PHE A 79 5.19 5.09 -11.17
CA PHE A 79 4.82 3.70 -10.85
C PHE A 79 3.98 3.08 -11.97
N LYS A 80 2.94 3.79 -12.44
CA LYS A 80 2.11 3.38 -13.58
C LYS A 80 2.98 3.14 -14.82
N ASN A 81 3.81 4.11 -15.19
CA ASN A 81 4.63 4.03 -16.40
C ASN A 81 5.62 2.87 -16.33
N THR A 82 6.21 2.60 -15.16
CA THR A 82 7.05 1.42 -14.95
C THR A 82 6.33 0.13 -15.33
N MET A 83 5.08 -0.05 -14.91
CA MET A 83 4.30 -1.25 -15.25
C MET A 83 3.93 -1.31 -16.74
N LEU A 84 3.54 -0.18 -17.34
CA LEU A 84 3.17 -0.10 -18.75
C LEU A 84 4.37 -0.34 -19.68
N ASP A 85 5.52 0.22 -19.35
CA ASP A 85 6.75 0.05 -20.13
C ASP A 85 7.22 -1.40 -20.13
N MET A 86 7.06 -2.12 -19.02
CA MET A 86 7.32 -3.56 -18.99
C MET A 86 6.42 -4.34 -19.96
N LEU A 87 5.13 -3.98 -20.05
CA LEU A 87 4.22 -4.62 -20.99
C LEU A 87 4.62 -4.35 -22.45
N LYS A 88 5.10 -3.14 -22.75
CA LYS A 88 5.54 -2.72 -24.10
C LYS A 88 6.90 -3.30 -24.51
N ASN A 89 7.91 -3.23 -23.65
CA ASN A 89 9.32 -3.46 -24.02
C ASN A 89 9.82 -4.90 -23.78
N ASP A 90 8.91 -5.85 -23.59
CA ASP A 90 9.18 -7.26 -23.24
C ASP A 90 10.14 -7.50 -22.05
N THR A 91 10.22 -6.54 -21.14
CA THR A 91 10.92 -6.71 -19.86
C THR A 91 10.21 -7.78 -19.03
N LYS A 92 10.90 -8.90 -18.81
CA LYS A 92 10.34 -10.05 -18.08
C LYS A 92 10.20 -9.79 -16.59
N GLU A 93 11.19 -9.17 -15.97
CA GLU A 93 11.20 -8.89 -14.54
C GLU A 93 11.81 -7.51 -14.28
N LYS A 94 11.30 -6.80 -13.26
CA LYS A 94 11.85 -5.52 -12.81
C LYS A 94 11.55 -5.35 -11.32
N ASN A 95 12.53 -4.90 -10.56
CA ASN A 95 12.37 -4.57 -9.16
C ASN A 95 12.46 -3.06 -8.96
N ILE A 96 11.61 -2.52 -8.11
CA ILE A 96 11.73 -1.13 -7.64
C ILE A 96 11.59 -1.08 -6.12
N GLU A 97 12.16 -0.06 -5.52
CA GLU A 97 11.97 0.25 -4.10
C GLU A 97 11.12 1.51 -3.97
N LEU A 98 10.14 1.48 -3.06
CA LEU A 98 9.25 2.59 -2.79
C LEU A 98 8.80 2.53 -1.32
N GLU A 99 8.99 3.62 -0.58
CA GLU A 99 8.55 3.74 0.83
C GLU A 99 8.98 2.53 1.71
N GLY A 100 10.23 2.11 1.57
CA GLY A 100 10.81 0.96 2.31
C GLY A 100 10.27 -0.40 1.91
N LYS A 101 9.55 -0.50 0.78
CA LYS A 101 9.01 -1.74 0.23
C LYS A 101 9.68 -2.06 -1.10
N VAL A 102 9.94 -3.34 -1.33
CA VAL A 102 10.45 -3.81 -2.63
C VAL A 102 9.29 -4.40 -3.43
N PHE A 103 9.09 -3.88 -4.64
CA PHE A 103 8.10 -4.36 -5.59
C PHE A 103 8.81 -5.17 -6.68
N GLU A 104 8.58 -6.47 -6.70
CA GLU A 104 9.03 -7.35 -7.77
C GLU A 104 7.91 -7.51 -8.81
N PHE A 105 8.11 -6.93 -9.99
CA PHE A 105 7.24 -7.09 -11.13
C PHE A 105 7.71 -8.24 -12.00
N LYS A 106 6.80 -9.14 -12.35
CA LYS A 106 7.03 -10.23 -13.30
C LYS A 106 5.98 -10.22 -14.41
N LYS A 107 6.42 -10.10 -15.65
CA LYS A 107 5.57 -10.15 -16.84
C LYS A 107 5.23 -11.60 -17.20
N LYS A 108 3.95 -11.88 -17.41
CA LYS A 108 3.43 -13.16 -17.92
C LYS A 108 2.43 -12.91 -19.03
N GLY A 109 2.88 -13.01 -20.27
CA GLY A 109 2.09 -12.64 -21.45
C GLY A 109 1.75 -11.14 -21.42
N LYS A 110 0.46 -10.80 -21.43
CA LYS A 110 -0.03 -9.41 -21.38
C LYS A 110 -0.36 -8.92 -19.96
N ASN A 111 0.18 -9.59 -18.94
CA ASN A 111 -0.11 -9.28 -17.54
C ASN A 111 1.18 -9.07 -16.75
N ILE A 112 1.11 -8.23 -15.71
CA ILE A 112 2.11 -8.07 -14.68
C ILE A 112 1.62 -8.73 -13.40
N TYR A 113 2.49 -9.49 -12.76
CA TYR A 113 2.36 -10.02 -11.42
C TYR A 113 3.27 -9.21 -10.49
N THR A 114 2.76 -8.75 -9.36
CA THR A 114 3.53 -7.93 -8.42
C THR A 114 3.61 -8.62 -7.07
N THR A 115 4.83 -8.96 -6.66
CA THR A 115 5.10 -9.34 -5.27
C THR A 115 5.63 -8.11 -4.54
N ILE A 116 5.13 -7.85 -3.33
CA ILE A 116 5.54 -6.72 -2.50
C ILE A 116 6.17 -7.29 -1.24
N PHE A 117 7.38 -6.86 -0.94
CA PHE A 117 8.13 -7.26 0.25
C PHE A 117 8.21 -6.10 1.24
N GLU A 118 7.84 -6.36 2.48
CA GLU A 118 7.87 -5.40 3.57
C GLU A 118 8.16 -6.12 4.89
N ASN A 119 9.20 -5.70 5.61
CA ASN A 119 9.53 -6.22 6.95
C ASN A 119 9.57 -7.75 7.03
N GLY A 120 10.17 -8.41 6.02
CA GLY A 120 10.27 -9.87 5.93
C GLY A 120 8.98 -10.60 5.54
N ASN A 121 7.87 -9.88 5.33
CA ASN A 121 6.62 -10.42 4.82
C ASN A 121 6.48 -10.15 3.32
N SER A 122 5.75 -11.02 2.64
CA SER A 122 5.37 -10.80 1.25
C SER A 122 3.86 -10.85 1.05
N SER A 123 3.40 -10.01 0.14
CA SER A 123 2.04 -9.99 -0.38
C SER A 123 2.09 -9.96 -1.90
N VAL A 124 0.96 -10.28 -2.51
CA VAL A 124 0.86 -10.41 -3.96
C VAL A 124 -0.36 -9.66 -4.43
N MET A 125 -0.16 -8.71 -5.31
CA MET A 125 -1.24 -8.11 -6.08
C MET A 125 -1.61 -9.04 -7.24
N ARG A 126 -2.91 -9.23 -7.46
CA ARG A 126 -3.44 -10.02 -8.58
C ARG A 126 -2.86 -9.54 -9.92
N TYR A 127 -2.76 -10.47 -10.88
CA TYR A 127 -2.40 -10.16 -12.26
C TYR A 127 -3.19 -8.96 -12.82
N VAL A 128 -2.47 -7.95 -13.28
CA VAL A 128 -3.04 -6.79 -13.96
C VAL A 128 -2.51 -6.69 -15.38
N ASN A 129 -3.42 -6.49 -16.34
CA ASN A 129 -3.06 -6.13 -17.71
C ASN A 129 -3.09 -4.60 -17.87
N GLU A 130 -2.71 -4.12 -19.05
CA GLU A 130 -2.71 -2.69 -19.39
C GLU A 130 -4.05 -2.01 -19.08
N LYS A 131 -5.18 -2.64 -19.43
CA LYS A 131 -6.52 -2.11 -19.13
C LYS A 131 -6.75 -1.95 -17.63
N PHE A 132 -6.30 -2.89 -16.82
CA PHE A 132 -6.41 -2.79 -15.37
C PHE A 132 -5.46 -1.74 -14.80
N ILE A 133 -4.22 -1.67 -15.27
CA ILE A 133 -3.26 -0.64 -14.84
C ILE A 133 -3.82 0.76 -15.10
N ASN A 134 -4.35 1.03 -16.29
CA ASN A 134 -4.93 2.33 -16.64
C ASN A 134 -6.21 2.66 -15.87
N LYS A 135 -6.94 1.64 -15.38
CA LYS A 135 -8.09 1.85 -14.52
C LYS A 135 -7.70 2.11 -13.07
N ILE A 136 -6.67 1.43 -12.56
CA ILE A 136 -6.15 1.67 -11.21
C ILE A 136 -5.52 3.05 -11.16
N PHE A 137 -4.72 3.41 -12.16
CA PHE A 137 -4.00 4.69 -12.24
C PHE A 137 -4.53 5.52 -13.43
N PRO A 138 -5.67 6.24 -13.25
CA PRO A 138 -6.24 7.06 -14.31
C PRO A 138 -5.31 8.23 -14.69
N GLU A 139 -5.49 8.81 -15.87
CA GLU A 139 -4.65 9.92 -16.36
C GLU A 139 -4.95 11.26 -15.66
N ASN A 140 -6.18 11.42 -15.19
CA ASN A 140 -6.67 12.64 -14.54
C ASN A 140 -6.61 12.52 -13.01
N LEU A 141 -5.39 12.44 -12.45
CA LEU A 141 -5.12 12.48 -11.01
C LEU A 141 -5.13 13.91 -10.45
#